data_AF-A0A958FJ11-F1
#
_entry.id   AF-A0A958FJ11-F1
#
_cell.length_a   1.000
_cell.length_b   1.000
_cell.length_c   1.000
_cell.angle_alpha   90.00
_cell.angle_beta   90.00
_cell.angle_gamma   90.00
#
_symmetry.space_group_name_H-M   'P 1'
#
loop_
_entity.id
_entity.type
_entity.pdbx_description
1 polymer ?
#
loop_
_entity_poly.entity_id
_entity_poly.type
_entity_poly.pdbx_seq_one_letter_code
_entity_poly.pdbx_strand_id
1 'polypeptide(L)'
;MTPLFSNDAVVLGILLALLALIFQTSHSEKPFWRKFYSYVPTVLLCYFLPAVLNSLGIISGEKSNLYSVASRYLLPASLVLLTISVDL
;
A
#
# COMPACT_ATOMS: atom_id res chain seq x y z
N MET A 1 11.41 -22.99 5.22
CA MET A 1 10.48 -23.41 6.30
C MET A 1 9.17 -22.69 6.00
N THR A 2 8.09 -23.45 5.92
CA THR A 2 6.79 -23.16 5.27
C THR A 2 6.20 -21.77 5.58
N PRO A 3 5.80 -20.97 4.56
CA PRO A 3 5.14 -19.69 4.81
C PRO A 3 3.77 -19.95 5.45
N LEU A 4 3.56 -19.47 6.68
CA LEU A 4 2.30 -19.66 7.40
C LEU A 4 1.12 -18.90 6.76
N PHE A 5 1.40 -17.96 5.85
CA PHE A 5 0.41 -17.27 5.02
C PHE A 5 0.92 -17.15 3.57
N SER A 6 0.58 -18.13 2.74
CA SER A 6 0.85 -18.18 1.29
C SER A 6 -0.36 -17.74 0.46
N ASN A 7 -1.22 -16.88 1.01
CA ASN A 7 -2.42 -16.42 0.32
C ASN A 7 -2.20 -14.98 -0.16
N ASP A 8 -2.02 -14.81 -1.47
CA ASP A 8 -1.83 -13.52 -2.12
C ASP A 8 -2.91 -12.50 -1.73
N ALA A 9 -4.14 -12.96 -1.45
CA ALA A 9 -5.23 -12.09 -1.03
C ALA A 9 -5.03 -11.53 0.39
N VAL A 10 -4.42 -12.29 1.31
CA VAL A 10 -4.13 -11.84 2.67
C VAL A 10 -3.00 -10.82 2.67
N VAL A 11 -1.95 -11.06 1.88
CA VAL A 11 -0.85 -10.11 1.69
C VAL A 11 -1.37 -8.79 1.10
N LEU A 12 -2.19 -8.88 0.06
CA LEU A 12 -2.82 -7.71 -0.56
C LEU A 12 -3.75 -7.00 0.43
N GLY A 13 -4.52 -7.72 1.23
CA GLY A 13 -5.37 -7.14 2.28
C GLY A 13 -4.60 -6.40 3.35
N ILE A 14 -3.48 -6.96 3.82
CA ILE A 14 -2.60 -6.31 4.80
C ILE A 14 -1.96 -5.05 4.21
N LEU A 15 -1.48 -5.12 2.97
CA LEU A 15 -0.90 -3.96 2.29
C LEU A 15 -1.94 -2.86 2.05
N LEU A 16 -3.15 -3.21 1.61
CA LEU A 16 -4.26 -2.26 1.46
C LEU A 16 -4.65 -1.64 2.80
N ALA A 17 -4.76 -2.43 3.88
CA ALA A 17 -5.06 -1.91 5.21
C ALA A 17 -3.96 -0.95 5.70
N LEU A 18 -2.70 -1.28 5.45
CA LEU A 18 -1.56 -0.46 5.82
C LEU A 18 -1.52 0.85 5.02
N LEU A 19 -1.75 0.80 3.71
CA LEU A 19 -1.93 2.00 2.88
C LEU A 19 -3.10 2.85 3.37
N ALA A 20 -4.26 2.24 3.66
CA ALA A 20 -5.44 2.93 4.17
C ALA A 20 -5.14 3.64 5.50
N LEU A 21 -4.44 2.98 6.42
CA LEU A 21 -3.98 3.59 7.66
C LEU A 21 -3.04 4.77 7.39
N ILE A 22 -2.04 4.62 6.50
CA ILE A 22 -1.12 5.71 6.17
C ILE A 22 -1.85 6.89 5.56
N PHE A 23 -2.75 6.67 4.60
CA PHE A 23 -3.51 7.75 3.97
C PHE A 23 -4.48 8.42 4.95
N GLN A 24 -5.19 7.64 5.77
CA GLN A 24 -6.08 8.19 6.80
C GLN A 24 -5.32 9.05 7.81
N THR A 25 -4.13 8.60 8.16
CA THR A 25 -3.25 9.28 9.10
C THR A 25 -2.61 10.52 8.45
N SER A 26 -2.27 10.45 7.17
CA SER A 26 -1.76 11.58 6.36
C SER A 26 -2.82 12.64 6.10
N HIS A 27 -4.09 12.25 5.99
CA HIS A 27 -5.22 13.17 5.83
C HIS A 27 -5.73 13.70 7.18
N SER A 28 -5.32 13.08 8.31
CA SER A 28 -5.72 13.54 9.63
C SER A 28 -5.02 14.84 10.01
N GLU A 29 -5.80 15.90 10.24
CA GLU A 29 -5.29 17.24 10.59
C GLU A 29 -4.70 17.36 12.00
N LYS A 30 -4.56 16.25 12.73
CA LYS A 30 -3.97 16.26 14.08
C LYS A 30 -2.53 16.79 14.03
N PRO A 31 -2.14 17.71 14.92
CA PRO A 31 -0.85 18.40 14.87
C PRO A 31 0.35 17.45 15.02
N PHE A 32 0.17 16.32 15.72
CA PHE A 32 1.19 15.28 15.86
C PHE A 32 1.50 14.59 14.51
N TRP A 33 0.46 14.14 13.81
CA TRP A 33 0.61 13.43 12.53
C TRP A 33 1.10 14.38 11.44
N ARG A 34 0.57 15.61 11.37
CA ARG A 34 1.04 16.62 10.42
C ARG A 34 2.54 16.93 10.57
N LYS A 35 3.05 17.00 11.81
CA LYS A 35 4.49 17.25 12.09
C LYS A 35 5.37 16.05 11.73
N PHE A 36 4.87 14.83 11.94
CA PHE A 36 5.53 13.60 11.51
C PHE A 36 5.59 13.49 9.98
N TYR A 37 4.47 13.72 9.27
CA TYR A 37 4.42 13.72 7.80
C TYR A 37 5.19 14.88 7.15
N SER A 38 5.46 15.96 7.90
CA SER A 38 6.32 17.05 7.44
C SER A 38 7.81 16.66 7.41
N TYR A 39 8.23 15.68 8.22
CA TYR A 39 9.60 15.16 8.22
C TYR A 39 9.73 13.89 7.37
N VAL A 40 8.72 13.02 7.44
CA VAL A 40 8.67 11.75 6.69
C VAL A 40 7.55 11.82 5.64
N PRO A 41 7.88 11.95 4.35
CA PRO A 41 6.86 12.03 3.31
C PRO A 41 6.07 10.73 3.22
N THR A 42 4.79 10.84 2.90
CA THR A 42 3.84 9.71 2.83
C THR A 42 4.33 8.59 1.90
N VAL A 43 4.95 8.93 0.78
CA VAL A 43 5.52 7.96 -0.18
C VAL A 43 6.65 7.13 0.43
N LEU A 44 7.51 7.75 1.24
CA LEU A 44 8.59 7.03 1.92
C LEU A 44 8.03 6.02 2.93
N LEU A 45 7.01 6.41 3.70
CA LEU A 45 6.31 5.50 4.63
C LEU A 45 5.61 4.36 3.88
N CYS A 46 4.92 4.66 2.79
CA CYS A 46 4.25 3.67 1.96
C CYS A 46 5.21 2.65 1.33
N TYR A 47 6.49 3.01 1.13
CA TYR A 47 7.50 2.07 0.66
C TYR A 47 8.19 1.34 1.82
N PHE A 48 8.54 2.07 2.87
CA PHE A 48 9.33 1.58 3.98
C PHE A 48 8.57 0.58 4.85
N LEU A 49 7.30 0.85 5.19
CA LEU A 49 6.52 -0.07 6.03
C LEU A 49 6.37 -1.45 5.36
N PRO A 50 5.90 -1.56 4.10
CA PRO A 50 5.86 -2.85 3.40
C PRO A 50 7.22 -3.55 3.34
N ALA A 51 8.30 -2.80 3.10
CA ALA A 51 9.65 -3.35 3.04
C ALA A 51 10.12 -3.91 4.39
N VAL A 52 9.85 -3.22 5.51
CA VAL A 52 10.15 -3.72 6.86
C VAL A 52 9.34 -4.96 7.18
N LEU A 53 8.04 -4.96 6.87
CA LEU A 53 7.18 -6.13 7.09
C LEU A 53 7.62 -7.33 6.23
N ASN A 54 8.10 -7.09 5.01
CA ASN A 54 8.72 -8.10 4.16
C ASN A 54 10.03 -8.61 4.76
N SER A 55 10.90 -7.71 5.25
CA SER A 55 12.18 -8.07 5.86
C SER A 55 12.03 -8.81 7.20
N LEU A 56 10.94 -8.57 7.93
CA LEU A 56 10.57 -9.32 9.14
C LEU A 56 9.94 -10.69 8.83
N GLY A 57 9.79 -11.04 7.54
CA GLY A 57 9.24 -12.32 7.11
C GLY A 57 7.73 -12.47 7.30
N ILE A 58 7.01 -11.39 7.59
CA ILE A 58 5.54 -11.39 7.75
C ILE A 58 4.84 -11.45 6.39
N ILE A 59 5.43 -10.82 5.36
CA ILE A 59 4.95 -10.81 3.97
C ILE A 59 6.05 -11.35 3.06
N SER A 60 5.69 -12.22 2.10
CA SER A 60 6.62 -12.78 1.11
C SER A 60 6.48 -12.03 -0.22
N GLY A 61 7.03 -10.81 -0.29
CA GLY A 61 6.92 -9.92 -1.46
C GLY A 61 7.59 -10.45 -2.73
N GLU A 62 8.60 -11.31 -2.60
CA GLU A 62 9.41 -11.81 -3.74
C GLU A 62 8.72 -12.90 -4.59
N LYS A 63 7.62 -13.49 -4.11
CA LYS A 63 6.87 -14.56 -4.82
C LYS A 63 5.37 -14.31 -4.91
N SER A 64 4.89 -13.13 -4.55
CA SER A 64 3.46 -12.85 -4.54
C SER A 64 2.95 -12.37 -5.91
N ASN A 65 1.76 -12.82 -6.31
CA ASN A 65 1.04 -12.38 -7.53
C ASN A 65 0.57 -10.91 -7.47
N LEU A 66 1.08 -10.10 -6.55
CA LEU A 66 0.66 -8.71 -6.37
C LEU A 66 0.86 -7.87 -7.62
N TYR A 67 1.98 -8.04 -8.32
CA TYR A 67 2.23 -7.34 -9.57
C TYR A 67 1.20 -7.74 -10.66
N SER A 68 0.83 -9.02 -10.69
CA SER A 68 -0.21 -9.53 -11.61
C SER A 68 -1.57 -8.90 -11.31
N VAL A 69 -1.95 -8.79 -10.04
CA VAL A 69 -3.22 -8.18 -9.62
C VAL A 69 -3.21 -6.67 -9.88
N ALA A 70 -2.14 -5.97 -9.50
CA ALA A 70 -2.01 -4.53 -9.71
C ALA A 70 -2.05 -4.19 -11.21
N SER A 71 -1.32 -4.93 -12.04
CA SER A 71 -1.27 -4.69 -13.48
C SER A 71 -2.57 -5.06 -14.20
N ARG A 72 -3.24 -6.16 -13.82
CA ARG A 72 -4.46 -6.61 -14.53
C ARG A 72 -5.73 -5.91 -14.08
N TYR A 73 -5.81 -5.46 -12.83
CA TYR A 73 -7.04 -4.88 -12.28
C TYR A 73 -6.90 -3.42 -11.90
N LEU A 74 -5.81 -3.02 -11.22
CA LEU A 74 -5.67 -1.63 -10.74
C LEU A 74 -5.23 -0.67 -11.85
N LEU A 75 -4.32 -1.10 -12.73
CA LEU A 75 -3.78 -0.25 -13.81
C LEU A 75 -4.85 0.14 -14.85
N PRO A 76 -5.70 -0.78 -15.35
CA PRO A 76 -6.79 -0.41 -16.25
C PRO A 76 -7.85 0.44 -15.55
N ALA A 77 -8.21 0.09 -14.30
CA ALA A 77 -9.17 0.86 -13.52
C ALA A 77 -8.69 2.28 -13.23
N SER A 78 -7.40 2.48 -12.94
CA SER A 78 -6.84 3.82 -12.70
C SER A 78 -6.87 4.67 -13.96
N LEU A 79 -6.61 4.09 -15.14
CA LEU A 79 -6.72 4.82 -16.41
C LEU A 79 -8.17 5.26 -16.68
N VAL A 80 -9.15 4.38 -16.42
CA VAL A 80 -10.57 4.73 -16.57
C VAL A 80 -10.98 5.83 -15.58
N LEU A 81 -10.62 5.69 -14.30
CA LEU A 81 -10.92 6.70 -13.27
C LEU A 81 -10.25 8.05 -13.55
N LEU A 82 -9.02 8.03 -14.09
CA LEU A 82 -8.31 9.24 -14.52
C LEU A 82 -9.06 9.96 -15.65
N THR A 83 -9.51 9.22 -16.66
CA THR A 83 -10.31 9.79 -17.77
C THR A 83 -11.60 10.42 -17.26
N ILE A 84 -12.32 9.77 -16.34
CA ILE A 84 -13.53 10.33 -15.72
C ILE A 84 -13.21 11.58 -14.87
N SER A 85 -12.07 11.59 -14.16
CA SER A 85 -11.67 12.72 -13.32
C SER A 85 -11.22 13.96 -14.11
N VAL A 86 -10.86 13.81 -15.38
CA VAL A 86 -10.52 14.92 -16.29
C VAL A 86 -11.77 15.48 -16.97
N ASP A 87 -12.80 14.67 -17.16
CA ASP A 87 -14.08 15.07 -17.74
C ASP A 87 -14.95 15.87 -16.75
N LEU A 88 -14.86 15.54 -15.45
CA LEU A 88 -15.54 16.23 -14.35
C LEU A 88 -14.89 17.57 -13.99
#